data_AF-A0A1H8MQY1-F1
#
_entry.id   AF-A0A1H8MQY1-F1
#
_cell.length_a   1.000
_cell.length_b   1.000
_cell.length_c   1.000
_cell.angle_alpha   90.00
_cell.angle_beta   90.00
_cell.angle_gamma   90.00
#
_symmetry.space_group_name_H-M   'P 1'
#
loop_
_entity.id
_entity.type
_entity.pdbx_description
1 polymer ?
#
loop_
_entity_poly.entity_id
_entity_poly.type
_entity_poly.pdbx_seq_one_letter_code
_entity_poly.pdbx_strand_id
1 'polypeptide(L)'
;MYTTTVNGDLTINFFTENDWAADLDSLMRQQPSANYIEAVEDTDIATITLRDIHWLMDRHPIFHMLTSMLQGLTISTAHIASISTKSPDERYKELFITHPEWLNRFPLKQIASYLGMTPETLSRVRARLT
;
A
#
# COMPACT_ATOMS: atom_id res chain seq x y z
N MET A 1 -2.25 4.25 1.97
CA MET A 1 -3.27 4.50 0.93
C MET A 1 -4.55 3.79 1.32
N TYR A 2 -5.68 4.48 1.22
CA TYR A 2 -6.99 3.89 1.55
C TYR A 2 -8.07 4.37 0.60
N THR A 3 -9.18 3.62 0.58
CA THR A 3 -10.40 3.98 -0.12
C THR A 3 -11.55 4.05 0.89
N THR A 4 -12.43 5.03 0.76
CA THR A 4 -13.58 5.18 1.66
C THR A 4 -14.72 4.29 1.19
N THR A 5 -15.18 3.39 2.05
CA THR A 5 -16.30 2.48 1.78
C THR A 5 -17.50 2.80 2.67
N VAL A 6 -18.63 2.14 2.43
CA VAL A 6 -19.82 2.24 3.30
C VAL A 6 -19.56 1.81 4.75
N ASN A 7 -18.54 0.95 4.97
CA ASN A 7 -18.17 0.42 6.28
C ASN A 7 -16.99 1.19 6.91
N GLY A 8 -16.61 2.34 6.34
CA GLY A 8 -15.44 3.13 6.72
C GLY A 8 -14.25 2.92 5.78
N ASP A 9 -13.07 3.35 6.22
CA ASP A 9 -11.88 3.36 5.37
C ASP A 9 -11.22 1.98 5.26
N LEU A 10 -11.04 1.54 4.01
CA LEU A 10 -10.32 0.33 3.65
C LEU A 10 -8.88 0.68 3.27
N THR A 11 -7.91 0.25 4.08
CA THR A 11 -6.50 0.41 3.75
C THR A 11 -6.10 -0.59 2.67
N ILE A 12 -5.52 -0.09 1.57
CA ILE A 12 -5.19 -0.91 0.39
C ILE A 12 -3.69 -1.03 0.14
N ASN A 13 -2.89 -0.11 0.68
CA ASN A 13 -1.43 -0.20 0.61
C ASN A 13 -0.74 0.66 1.67
N PHE A 14 0.50 0.31 2.00
CA PHE A 14 1.41 1.08 2.84
C PHE A 14 2.65 1.45 2.05
N PHE A 15 3.25 2.59 2.38
CA PHE A 15 4.47 3.08 1.76
C PHE A 15 5.44 3.51 2.84
N THR A 16 6.70 3.20 2.64
CA THR A 16 7.82 3.50 3.53
C THR A 16 8.92 4.23 2.74
N GLU A 17 10.08 4.41 3.35
CA GLU A 17 11.20 5.14 2.77
C GLU A 17 11.65 4.53 1.45
N ASN A 18 11.87 5.39 0.44
CA ASN A 18 12.27 5.02 -0.93
C ASN A 18 11.19 4.32 -1.76
N ASP A 19 9.98 4.15 -1.24
CA ASP A 19 8.86 3.67 -2.03
C ASP A 19 8.32 4.77 -2.94
N TRP A 20 7.87 4.37 -4.13
CA TRP A 20 6.98 5.20 -4.92
C TRP A 20 5.58 5.16 -4.30
N ALA A 21 4.89 6.29 -4.29
CA ALA A 21 3.52 6.38 -3.81
C ALA A 21 2.67 7.14 -4.83
N ALA A 22 1.73 6.45 -5.47
CA ALA A 22 0.74 7.06 -6.35
C ALA A 22 -0.48 6.14 -6.51
N ASP A 23 -1.63 6.73 -6.81
CA ASP A 23 -2.73 5.99 -7.41
C ASP A 23 -2.44 5.82 -8.90
N LEU A 24 -1.93 4.65 -9.29
CA LEU A 24 -1.54 4.37 -10.66
C LEU A 24 -2.73 4.46 -11.63
N ASP A 25 -3.92 4.08 -11.19
CA ASP A 25 -5.13 4.09 -12.02
C ASP A 25 -5.53 5.53 -12.38
N SER A 26 -5.58 6.39 -11.36
CA SER A 26 -5.78 7.84 -11.51
C SER A 26 -4.68 8.48 -12.37
N LEU A 27 -3.41 8.15 -12.11
CA LEU A 27 -2.26 8.69 -12.82
C LEU A 27 -2.32 8.37 -14.32
N MET A 28 -2.59 7.11 -14.66
CA MET A 28 -2.63 6.64 -16.05
C MET A 28 -3.86 7.17 -16.81
N ARG A 29 -5.01 7.30 -16.15
CA ARG A 29 -6.25 7.82 -16.77
C ARG A 29 -6.36 9.34 -16.75
N GLN A 30 -5.44 10.04 -16.08
CA GLN A 30 -5.47 11.50 -15.94
C GLN A 30 -6.79 12.00 -15.35
N GLN A 31 -7.31 11.28 -14.35
CA GLN A 31 -8.56 11.61 -13.65
C GLN A 31 -8.31 11.80 -12.15
N PRO A 32 -9.15 12.55 -11.43
CA PRO A 32 -9.04 12.64 -9.97
C PRO A 32 -9.03 11.25 -9.31
N SER A 33 -8.17 11.07 -8.31
CA SER A 33 -8.07 9.80 -7.59
C SER A 33 -9.32 9.56 -6.74
N ALA A 34 -9.79 8.31 -6.75
CA ALA A 34 -10.84 7.84 -5.84
C ALA A 34 -10.27 7.34 -4.49
N ASN A 35 -8.94 7.37 -4.35
CA ASN A 35 -8.21 6.90 -3.19
C ASN A 35 -7.48 8.06 -2.52
N TYR A 36 -7.12 7.85 -1.26
CA TYR A 36 -6.41 8.83 -0.46
C TYR A 36 -5.05 8.28 -0.06
N ILE A 37 -4.04 9.15 -0.07
CA ILE A 37 -2.72 8.89 0.49
C ILE A 37 -2.53 9.88 1.63
N GLU A 38 -2.26 9.36 2.82
CA GLU A 38 -2.05 10.15 4.03
C GLU A 38 -0.67 9.82 4.61
N ALA A 39 -0.02 10.83 5.16
CA ALA A 39 1.18 10.65 5.98
C ALA A 39 0.73 10.33 7.41
N VAL A 40 1.21 9.21 7.96
CA VAL A 40 0.88 8.77 9.33
C VAL A 40 1.89 9.28 10.37
N GLU A 41 3.01 9.81 9.89
CA GLU A 41 4.11 10.39 10.66
C GLU A 41 4.74 11.53 9.85
N ASP A 42 5.59 12.34 10.48
CA ASP A 42 6.33 13.40 9.79
C ASP A 42 7.15 12.79 8.64
N THR A 43 6.89 13.25 7.41
CA THR A 43 7.41 12.63 6.19
C THR A 43 7.89 13.69 5.21
N ASP A 44 9.09 13.50 4.67
CA ASP A 44 9.59 14.26 3.53
C ASP A 44 9.25 13.53 2.23
N ILE A 45 8.73 14.27 1.24
CA ILE A 45 8.35 13.70 -0.06
C ILE A 45 9.02 14.45 -1.21
N ALA A 46 9.47 13.70 -2.21
CA ALA A 46 9.83 14.21 -3.52
C ALA A 46 8.69 13.92 -4.50
N THR A 47 8.29 14.90 -5.29
CA THR A 47 7.20 14.77 -6.27
C THR A 47 7.72 14.92 -7.68
N ILE A 48 7.10 14.20 -8.62
CA ILE A 48 7.38 14.31 -10.05
C ILE A 48 6.06 14.22 -10.82
N THR A 49 5.92 15.04 -11.86
CA THR A 49 4.71 15.01 -12.68
C THR A 49 4.79 13.91 -13.74
N LEU A 50 3.64 13.41 -14.21
CA LEU A 50 3.62 12.47 -15.34
C LEU A 50 4.30 13.05 -16.59
N ARG A 51 4.17 14.37 -16.81
CA ARG A 51 4.83 15.07 -17.91
C ARG A 51 6.35 14.94 -17.82
N ASP A 52 6.91 15.13 -16.63
CA ASP A 52 8.35 15.07 -16.42
C ASP A 52 8.86 13.62 -16.48
N ILE A 53 8.06 12.64 -16.04
CA ILE A 53 8.33 11.21 -16.27
C ILE A 53 8.45 10.91 -17.76
N HIS A 54 7.46 11.31 -18.58
CA HIS A 54 7.51 11.09 -20.02
C HIS A 54 8.71 11.81 -20.66
N TRP A 55 8.97 13.06 -20.26
CA TRP A 55 10.11 13.82 -20.74
C TRP A 55 11.46 13.14 -20.45
N LEU A 56 11.60 12.51 -19.26
CA LEU A 56 12.78 11.73 -18.88
C LEU A 56 12.91 10.46 -19.72
N MET A 57 11.82 9.71 -19.91
CA MET A 57 11.80 8.50 -20.71
C MET A 57 12.18 8.77 -22.17
N ASP A 58 11.67 9.85 -22.75
CA ASP A 58 11.96 10.24 -24.13
C ASP A 58 13.44 10.59 -24.37
N ARG A 59 14.12 11.13 -23.35
CA ARG A 59 15.53 11.57 -23.45
C ARG A 59 16.52 10.51 -23.02
N HIS A 60 16.12 9.65 -22.10
CA HIS A 60 17.00 8.74 -21.40
C HIS A 60 16.31 7.38 -21.30
N PRO A 61 16.58 6.45 -22.25
CA PRO A 61 15.89 5.16 -22.31
C PRO A 61 16.01 4.30 -21.04
N ILE A 62 17.02 4.55 -20.20
CA ILE A 62 17.16 3.89 -18.89
C ILE A 62 15.93 4.10 -17.99
N PHE A 63 15.21 5.22 -18.15
CA PHE A 63 14.00 5.52 -17.38
C PHE A 63 12.76 4.73 -17.86
N HIS A 64 12.84 3.96 -18.94
CA HIS A 64 11.75 3.02 -19.27
C HIS A 64 11.52 1.99 -18.15
N MET A 65 12.56 1.65 -17.37
CA MET A 65 12.46 0.77 -16.21
C MET A 65 11.55 1.34 -15.11
N LEU A 66 11.38 2.67 -15.05
CA LEU A 66 10.49 3.32 -14.10
C LEU A 66 9.04 2.83 -14.24
N THR A 67 8.60 2.53 -15.46
CA THR A 67 7.26 1.99 -15.70
C THR A 67 7.04 0.63 -15.03
N SER A 68 8.07 -0.22 -14.99
CA SER A 68 8.03 -1.50 -14.27
C SER A 68 7.99 -1.31 -12.76
N MET A 69 8.71 -0.30 -12.24
CA MET A 69 8.65 0.04 -10.81
C MET A 69 7.26 0.54 -10.42
N LEU A 70 6.65 1.40 -11.24
CA LEU A 70 5.32 1.95 -10.99
C LEU A 70 4.21 0.88 -11.07
N GLN A 71 4.39 -0.21 -11.82
CA GLN A 71 3.44 -1.34 -11.80
C GLN A 71 3.32 -1.99 -10.42
N GLY A 72 4.38 -1.92 -9.60
CA GLY A 72 4.38 -2.39 -8.21
C GLY A 72 3.43 -1.62 -7.29
N LEU A 73 2.89 -0.48 -7.74
CA LEU A 73 1.90 0.32 -7.00
C LEU A 73 0.48 -0.24 -7.08
N THR A 74 0.24 -1.21 -7.96
CA THR A 74 -1.05 -1.88 -8.06
C THR A 74 -1.30 -2.78 -6.85
N ILE A 75 -2.57 -2.96 -6.49
CA ILE A 75 -2.93 -3.91 -5.42
C ILE A 75 -2.46 -5.29 -5.84
N SER A 76 -1.62 -5.90 -5.01
CA SER A 76 -1.08 -7.22 -5.25
C SER A 76 -2.21 -8.26 -5.36
N THR A 77 -2.27 -8.96 -6.48
CA THR A 77 -3.19 -10.10 -6.65
C THR A 77 -2.95 -11.19 -5.61
N ALA A 78 -1.69 -11.36 -5.19
CA ALA A 78 -1.34 -12.27 -4.09
C ALA A 78 -1.91 -11.80 -2.75
N HIS A 79 -1.97 -10.48 -2.50
CA HIS A 79 -2.60 -9.95 -1.30
C HIS A 79 -4.11 -10.20 -1.28
N ILE A 80 -4.80 -9.94 -2.40
CA ILE A 80 -6.25 -10.23 -2.54
C ILE A 80 -6.53 -11.73 -2.33
N ALA A 81 -5.69 -12.59 -2.93
CA ALA A 81 -5.79 -14.03 -2.75
C ALA A 81 -5.54 -14.43 -1.29
N SER A 82 -4.56 -13.81 -0.62
CA SER A 82 -4.26 -14.04 0.81
C SER A 82 -5.47 -13.71 1.69
N ILE A 83 -6.16 -12.59 1.47
CA ILE A 83 -7.41 -12.24 2.18
C ILE A 83 -8.50 -13.30 1.99
N SER A 84 -8.62 -13.86 0.78
CA SER A 84 -9.69 -14.81 0.44
C SER A 84 -9.41 -16.25 0.88
N THR A 85 -8.13 -16.63 1.03
CA THR A 85 -7.73 -18.04 1.18
C THR A 85 -7.06 -18.37 2.50
N LYS A 86 -6.56 -17.37 3.25
CA LYS A 86 -5.79 -17.59 4.48
C LYS A 86 -6.57 -17.18 5.73
N SER A 87 -6.32 -17.89 6.82
CA SER A 87 -6.83 -17.53 8.15
C SER A 87 -6.22 -16.21 8.65
N PRO A 88 -6.84 -15.54 9.63
CA PRO A 88 -6.25 -14.34 10.27
C PRO A 88 -4.80 -14.55 10.77
N ASP A 89 -4.51 -15.70 11.37
CA ASP A 89 -3.17 -16.04 11.88
C ASP A 89 -2.13 -16.15 10.77
N GLU A 90 -2.49 -16.79 9.66
CA GLU A 90 -1.61 -16.94 8.50
C GLU A 90 -1.34 -15.60 7.83
N ARG A 91 -2.37 -14.74 7.69
CA ARG A 91 -2.23 -13.38 7.14
C ARG A 91 -1.31 -12.52 8.02
N TYR A 92 -1.46 -12.59 9.33
CA TYR A 92 -0.58 -11.89 10.26
C TYR A 92 0.87 -12.39 10.18
N LYS A 93 1.07 -13.72 10.16
CA LYS A 93 2.41 -14.31 10.04
C LYS A 93 3.09 -13.93 8.74
N GLU A 94 2.37 -13.92 7.63
CA GLU A 94 2.88 -13.46 6.34
C GLU A 94 3.35 -12.01 6.45
N LEU A 95 2.52 -11.11 6.98
CA LEU A 95 2.90 -9.71 7.17
C LEU A 95 4.11 -9.54 8.10
N PHE A 96 4.17 -10.31 9.18
CA PHE A 96 5.31 -10.28 10.11
C PHE A 96 6.62 -10.70 9.45
N ILE A 97 6.57 -11.60 8.45
CA ILE A 97 7.75 -12.06 7.72
C ILE A 97 8.12 -11.08 6.60
N THR A 98 7.14 -10.57 5.85
CA THR A 98 7.39 -9.75 4.66
C THR A 98 7.62 -8.28 4.98
N HIS A 99 6.91 -7.74 5.96
CA HIS A 99 6.96 -6.32 6.36
C HIS A 99 6.87 -6.16 7.89
N PRO A 100 7.83 -6.71 8.66
CA PRO A 100 7.84 -6.60 10.13
C PRO A 100 7.78 -5.15 10.63
N GLU A 101 8.38 -4.22 9.89
CA GLU A 101 8.45 -2.80 10.21
C GLU A 101 7.06 -2.13 10.20
N TRP A 102 6.13 -2.59 9.36
CA TRP A 102 4.79 -2.02 9.29
C TRP A 102 4.03 -2.19 10.61
N LEU A 103 4.26 -3.30 11.32
CA LEU A 103 3.56 -3.66 12.55
C LEU A 103 3.79 -2.70 13.71
N ASN A 104 4.89 -1.95 13.67
CA ASN A 104 5.29 -1.00 14.72
C ASN A 104 5.12 0.46 14.30
N ARG A 105 5.03 0.73 12.99
CA ARG A 105 4.93 2.10 12.45
C ARG A 105 3.49 2.51 12.17
N PHE A 106 2.66 1.62 11.64
CA PHE A 106 1.31 1.96 11.24
C PHE A 106 0.29 1.74 12.37
N PRO A 107 -0.77 2.56 12.44
CA PRO A 107 -1.88 2.35 13.37
C PRO A 107 -2.49 0.96 13.25
N LEU A 108 -2.78 0.32 14.39
CA LEU A 108 -3.38 -1.02 14.46
C LEU A 108 -4.65 -1.15 13.59
N LYS A 109 -5.47 -0.09 13.55
CA LYS A 109 -6.70 -0.04 12.75
C LYS A 109 -6.43 -0.17 11.26
N GLN A 110 -5.42 0.53 10.73
CA GLN A 110 -5.05 0.46 9.33
C GLN A 110 -4.46 -0.91 8.98
N ILE A 111 -3.62 -1.48 9.86
CA ILE A 111 -3.06 -2.83 9.68
C ILE A 111 -4.17 -3.87 9.64
N ALA A 112 -5.13 -3.79 10.57
CA ALA A 112 -6.26 -4.71 10.62
C ALA A 112 -7.11 -4.60 9.34
N SER A 113 -7.38 -3.37 8.89
CA SER A 113 -8.11 -3.07 7.65
C SER A 113 -7.40 -3.67 6.43
N TYR A 114 -6.09 -3.45 6.28
CA TYR A 114 -5.25 -4.02 5.23
C TYR A 114 -5.28 -5.56 5.24
N LEU A 115 -5.16 -6.16 6.42
CA LEU A 115 -5.22 -7.62 6.55
C LEU A 115 -6.63 -8.19 6.37
N GLY A 116 -7.67 -7.37 6.16
CA GLY A 116 -9.05 -7.82 6.01
C GLY A 116 -9.61 -8.47 7.29
N MET A 117 -9.35 -7.86 8.45
CA MET A 117 -9.87 -8.30 9.75
C MET A 117 -10.18 -7.12 10.68
N THR A 118 -10.90 -7.35 11.78
CA THR A 118 -11.19 -6.30 12.75
C THR A 118 -9.98 -6.00 13.65
N PRO A 119 -9.84 -4.78 14.21
CA PRO A 119 -8.77 -4.44 15.15
C PRO A 119 -8.72 -5.39 16.37
N GLU A 120 -9.88 -5.83 16.87
CA GLU A 120 -9.98 -6.78 17.99
C GLU A 120 -9.48 -8.17 17.59
N THR A 121 -9.73 -8.58 16.35
CA THR A 121 -9.22 -9.84 15.80
C THR A 121 -7.71 -9.79 15.67
N LEU A 122 -7.16 -8.71 15.12
CA LEU A 122 -5.72 -8.51 15.02
C LEU A 122 -5.07 -8.49 16.42
N SER A 123 -5.67 -7.80 17.38
CA SER A 123 -5.17 -7.76 18.77
C SER A 123 -5.10 -9.15 19.40
N ARG A 124 -6.12 -9.99 19.19
CA ARG A 124 -6.13 -11.38 19.67
C ARG A 124 -5.09 -12.25 18.99
N VAL A 125 -4.88 -12.08 17.68
CA VAL A 125 -3.86 -12.83 16.92
C VAL A 125 -2.45 -12.46 17.42
N ARG A 126 -2.17 -11.17 17.63
CA ARG A 126 -0.90 -10.70 18.20
C ARG A 126 -0.61 -11.36 19.55
N ALA A 127 -1.54 -11.26 20.50
CA ALA A 127 -1.39 -11.82 21.85
C ALA A 127 -1.20 -13.35 21.89
N ARG A 128 -1.59 -14.08 20.85
CA ARG A 128 -1.34 -15.54 20.75
C ARG A 128 0.05 -15.86 20.20
N LEU A 129 0.61 -14.97 19.38
CA LEU A 129 1.84 -15.21 18.61
C LEU A 129 3.07 -14.46 19.17
N THR A 130 2.86 -13.53 20.09
CA THR A 130 3.90 -12.83 20.89
C THR A 130 3.66 -13.07 22.36
#